data_AF-A0A1M5BY52-F1
#
_entry.id   AF-A0A1M5BY52-F1
#
_cell.length_a   1.000
_cell.length_b   1.000
_cell.length_c   1.000
_cell.angle_alpha   90.00
_cell.angle_beta   90.00
_cell.angle_gamma   90.00
#
_symmetry.space_group_name_H-M   'P 1'
#
loop_
_entity.id
_entity.type
_entity.pdbx_description
1 polymer ?
#
loop_
_entity_poly.entity_id
_entity_poly.type
_entity_poly.pdbx_seq_one_letter_code
_entity_poly.pdbx_strand_id
1 'polypeptide(L)'
;MNKTLISLTIVAFATINQVKAQTDHIEHKVTLQQKSTKELKDIERAKAWLAHSVEDDLNKANGLAENTNEEAEGGRKQIYADKYIAYKNDAFEVGMEGKMTLKAFQKKWSKDFDCQYAGIGFGCLVPISDYGLIKVSRCIFTKKVGLTYVFETTITDTDAKIGYKRDIKVVPSGKAYLIEDVLEYN
;
A
#
# COMPACT_ATOMS: atom_id res chain seq x y z
N MET A 1 17.71 -63.30 -13.86
CA MET A 1 17.24 -62.07 -14.55
C MET A 1 16.42 -61.26 -13.56
N ASN A 2 17.04 -60.34 -12.82
CA ASN A 2 16.35 -59.46 -11.88
C ASN A 2 16.35 -58.04 -12.46
N LYS A 3 15.15 -57.48 -12.70
CA LYS A 3 14.98 -56.10 -13.14
C LYS A 3 14.60 -55.23 -11.94
N THR A 4 15.49 -54.28 -11.64
CA THR A 4 15.27 -52.89 -11.17
C THR A 4 14.02 -52.57 -10.34
N LEU A 5 14.25 -52.06 -9.12
CA LEU A 5 13.37 -51.08 -8.47
C LEU A 5 14.07 -49.71 -8.51
N ILE A 6 13.52 -48.76 -9.26
CA ILE A 6 13.97 -47.36 -9.28
C ILE A 6 13.21 -46.61 -8.18
N SER A 7 13.97 -46.02 -7.28
CA SER A 7 13.50 -45.05 -6.29
C SER A 7 12.95 -43.81 -7.00
N LEU A 8 11.71 -43.41 -6.68
CA LEU A 8 11.17 -42.10 -7.05
C LEU A 8 10.70 -41.41 -5.76
N THR A 9 11.60 -40.65 -5.16
CA THR A 9 11.25 -39.59 -4.21
C THR A 9 11.49 -38.26 -4.92
N ILE A 10 10.74 -37.23 -4.52
CA ILE A 10 10.77 -35.81 -4.94
C ILE A 10 9.62 -35.45 -5.89
N VAL A 11 8.48 -35.03 -5.31
CA VAL A 11 7.81 -33.73 -5.60
C VAL A 11 6.97 -33.35 -4.37
N ALA A 12 7.44 -32.46 -3.50
CA ALA A 12 6.62 -31.94 -2.39
C ALA A 12 6.77 -30.43 -2.14
N PHE A 13 7.42 -29.67 -3.04
CA PHE A 13 7.57 -28.21 -2.87
C PHE A 13 6.74 -27.37 -3.85
N ALA A 14 6.15 -27.96 -4.90
CA ALA A 14 5.32 -27.21 -5.87
C ALA A 14 3.87 -26.99 -5.41
N THR A 15 3.35 -27.82 -4.50
CA THR A 15 1.94 -27.80 -4.10
C THR A 15 1.59 -26.70 -3.09
N ILE A 16 2.50 -26.32 -2.19
CA ILE A 16 2.20 -25.35 -1.12
C ILE A 16 1.93 -23.95 -1.69
N ASN A 17 2.73 -23.51 -2.67
CA ASN A 17 2.52 -22.21 -3.32
C ASN A 17 1.26 -22.18 -4.20
N GLN A 18 0.94 -23.29 -4.87
CA GLN A 18 -0.29 -23.40 -5.66
C GLN A 18 -1.54 -23.39 -4.78
N VAL A 19 -1.53 -24.10 -3.64
CA VAL A 19 -2.65 -24.13 -2.69
C VAL A 19 -2.86 -22.75 -2.06
N LYS A 20 -1.80 -22.04 -1.67
CA LYS A 20 -1.93 -20.68 -1.10
C LYS A 20 -2.51 -19.68 -2.11
N ALA A 21 -2.00 -19.66 -3.34
CA ALA A 21 -2.55 -18.82 -4.41
C ALA A 21 -4.00 -19.17 -4.75
N GLN A 22 -4.38 -20.45 -4.72
CA GLN A 22 -5.77 -20.87 -4.94
C GLN A 22 -6.69 -20.44 -3.81
N THR A 23 -6.23 -20.50 -2.56
CA THR A 23 -7.02 -20.16 -1.38
C THR A 23 -7.27 -18.65 -1.32
N ASP A 24 -6.24 -17.82 -1.53
CA ASP A 24 -6.38 -16.36 -1.61
C ASP A 24 -7.32 -15.94 -2.75
N HIS A 25 -7.26 -16.64 -3.88
CA HIS A 25 -8.10 -16.34 -5.05
C HIS A 25 -9.56 -16.78 -4.85
N ILE A 26 -9.81 -17.83 -4.06
CA ILE A 26 -11.16 -18.30 -3.71
C ILE A 26 -11.77 -17.39 -2.63
N GLU A 27 -11.01 -17.03 -1.60
CA GLU A 27 -11.49 -16.18 -0.50
C GLU A 27 -11.80 -14.75 -0.98
N HIS A 28 -10.96 -14.18 -1.85
CA HIS A 28 -11.23 -12.90 -2.51
C HIS A 28 -12.49 -12.96 -3.41
N LYS A 29 -12.70 -14.07 -4.13
CA LYS A 29 -13.88 -14.24 -5.00
C LYS A 29 -15.18 -14.40 -4.21
N VAL A 30 -15.17 -15.13 -3.11
CA VAL A 30 -16.34 -15.33 -2.23
C VAL A 30 -16.72 -14.02 -1.53
N THR A 31 -15.74 -13.25 -1.07
CA THR A 31 -15.97 -11.96 -0.38
C THR A 31 -16.56 -10.89 -1.30
N LEU A 32 -16.23 -10.92 -2.60
CA LEU A 32 -16.80 -10.00 -3.59
C LEU A 32 -18.21 -10.39 -4.05
N GLN A 33 -18.56 -11.69 -4.07
CA GLN A 33 -19.86 -12.16 -4.58
C GLN A 33 -21.06 -11.82 -3.68
N GLN A 34 -20.85 -11.49 -2.40
CA GLN A 34 -21.94 -11.09 -1.48
C GLN A 34 -22.21 -9.57 -1.44
N LYS A 35 -21.41 -8.76 -2.15
CA LYS A 35 -21.53 -7.31 -2.13
C LYS A 35 -22.56 -6.80 -3.14
N SER A 36 -23.27 -5.74 -2.78
CA SER A 36 -24.21 -5.09 -3.70
C SER A 36 -23.48 -4.53 -4.93
N THR A 37 -24.16 -4.48 -6.08
CA THR A 37 -23.61 -3.89 -7.32
C THR A 37 -23.10 -2.46 -7.14
N LYS A 38 -23.72 -1.69 -6.24
CA LYS A 38 -23.27 -0.34 -5.89
C LYS A 38 -21.95 -0.39 -5.12
N GLU A 39 -21.84 -1.21 -4.09
CA GLU A 39 -20.63 -1.34 -3.29
C GLU A 39 -19.44 -1.83 -4.11
N LEU A 40 -19.66 -2.78 -5.02
CA LEU A 40 -18.63 -3.23 -5.97
C LEU A 40 -18.13 -2.07 -6.84
N LYS A 41 -19.03 -1.26 -7.38
CA LYS A 41 -18.65 -0.05 -8.14
C LYS A 41 -17.88 0.95 -7.28
N ASP A 42 -18.21 1.09 -6.00
CA ASP A 42 -17.51 2.00 -5.10
C ASP A 42 -16.10 1.50 -4.80
N ILE A 43 -15.93 0.19 -4.56
CA ILE A 43 -14.63 -0.46 -4.36
C ILE A 43 -13.75 -0.28 -5.59
N GLU A 44 -14.27 -0.54 -6.80
CA GLU A 44 -13.48 -0.39 -8.04
C GLU A 44 -13.08 1.07 -8.28
N ARG A 45 -13.94 2.04 -7.94
CA ARG A 45 -13.58 3.46 -8.01
C ARG A 45 -12.48 3.82 -7.01
N ALA A 46 -12.56 3.35 -5.77
CA ALA A 46 -11.53 3.59 -4.75
C ALA A 46 -10.19 2.95 -5.14
N LYS A 47 -10.22 1.72 -5.66
CA LYS A 47 -9.05 1.00 -6.17
C LYS A 47 -8.37 1.74 -7.32
N ALA A 48 -9.14 2.13 -8.33
CA ALA A 48 -8.62 2.85 -9.50
C ALA A 48 -8.05 4.22 -9.11
N TRP A 49 -8.76 4.94 -8.22
CA TRP A 49 -8.26 6.20 -7.66
C TRP A 49 -6.93 6.00 -6.94
N LEU A 50 -6.84 5.01 -6.04
CA LEU A 50 -5.64 4.78 -5.25
C LEU A 50 -4.43 4.48 -6.14
N ALA A 51 -4.59 3.57 -7.11
CA ALA A 51 -3.51 3.22 -8.03
C ALA A 51 -3.03 4.45 -8.81
N HIS A 52 -3.97 5.21 -9.38
CA HIS A 52 -3.64 6.39 -10.17
C HIS A 52 -2.98 7.50 -9.32
N SER A 53 -3.54 7.81 -8.15
CA SER A 53 -3.04 8.88 -7.29
C SER A 53 -1.65 8.60 -6.73
N VAL A 54 -1.34 7.35 -6.39
CA VAL A 54 0.00 6.96 -5.93
C VAL A 54 1.03 7.07 -7.06
N GLU A 55 0.71 6.55 -8.24
CA GLU A 55 1.62 6.66 -9.39
C GLU A 55 1.84 8.12 -9.79
N ASP A 56 0.79 8.93 -9.85
CA ASP A 56 0.86 10.33 -10.25
C ASP A 56 1.67 11.17 -9.26
N ASP A 57 1.38 11.08 -7.96
CA ASP A 57 2.06 11.89 -6.91
C ASP A 57 3.56 11.60 -6.86
N LEU A 58 3.95 10.32 -6.88
CA LEU A 58 5.35 9.90 -6.79
C LEU A 58 6.11 10.18 -8.10
N ASN A 59 5.54 9.88 -9.26
CA ASN A 59 6.22 10.12 -10.54
C ASN A 59 6.32 11.62 -10.87
N LYS A 60 5.39 12.45 -10.40
CA LYS A 60 5.56 13.91 -10.45
C LYS A 60 6.64 14.38 -9.49
N ALA A 61 6.76 13.76 -8.30
CA ALA A 61 7.75 14.14 -7.30
C ALA A 61 9.19 13.83 -7.74
N ASN A 62 9.42 12.74 -8.48
CA ASN A 62 10.74 12.39 -9.02
C ASN A 62 10.99 12.91 -10.46
N GLY A 63 10.03 13.66 -11.04
CA GLY A 63 10.18 14.28 -12.37
C GLY A 63 9.98 13.34 -13.56
N LEU A 64 9.48 12.12 -13.36
CA LEU A 64 9.14 11.18 -14.43
C LEU A 64 7.73 11.38 -15.01
N ALA A 65 6.91 12.23 -14.39
CA ALA A 65 5.64 12.70 -14.92
C ALA A 65 5.58 14.24 -14.87
N GLU A 66 4.92 14.84 -15.87
CA GLU A 66 4.75 16.28 -15.94
C GLU A 66 3.76 16.79 -14.89
N ASN A 67 4.10 17.92 -14.26
CA ASN A 67 3.15 18.67 -13.45
C ASN A 67 2.25 19.51 -14.36
N THR A 68 0.97 19.66 -13.98
CA THR A 68 0.10 20.64 -14.60
C THR A 68 0.58 22.06 -14.29
N ASN A 69 0.14 23.07 -15.06
CA ASN A 69 0.48 24.47 -14.80
C ASN A 69 0.10 24.90 -13.37
N GLU A 70 -1.07 24.49 -12.89
CA GLU A 70 -1.55 24.77 -11.52
C GLU A 70 -0.62 24.16 -10.46
N GLU A 71 -0.18 22.92 -10.66
CA GLU A 71 0.75 22.24 -9.75
C GLU A 71 2.14 22.87 -9.78
N ALA A 72 2.62 23.32 -10.94
CA ALA A 72 3.88 24.03 -11.08
C ALA A 72 3.87 25.39 -10.37
N GLU A 73 2.70 26.03 -10.27
CA GLU A 73 2.45 27.25 -9.50
C GLU A 73 2.21 26.98 -8.00
N GLY A 74 2.31 25.73 -7.54
CA GLY A 74 2.21 25.32 -6.14
C GLY A 74 0.85 24.72 -5.74
N GLY A 75 -0.11 24.64 -6.66
CA GLY A 75 -1.44 24.06 -6.44
C GLY A 75 -1.45 22.53 -6.48
N ARG A 76 -0.74 21.86 -5.57
CA ARG A 76 -0.70 20.39 -5.53
C ARG A 76 -1.91 19.82 -4.78
N LYS A 77 -2.65 18.90 -5.40
CA LYS A 77 -3.76 18.21 -4.74
C LYS A 77 -3.21 17.20 -3.72
N GLN A 78 -3.57 17.39 -2.45
CA GLN A 78 -3.18 16.49 -1.39
C GLN A 78 -3.95 15.16 -1.50
N ILE A 79 -3.23 14.04 -1.59
CA ILE A 79 -3.82 12.68 -1.65
C ILE A 79 -3.95 12.03 -0.28
N TYR A 80 -3.41 12.66 0.77
CA TYR A 80 -3.36 12.16 2.14
C TYR A 80 -4.30 12.93 3.05
N ALA A 81 -4.86 12.28 4.07
CA ALA A 81 -5.56 12.96 5.15
C ALA A 81 -4.58 13.75 6.02
N ASP A 82 -4.97 14.94 6.48
CA ASP A 82 -4.10 15.82 7.29
C ASP A 82 -3.53 15.13 8.53
N LYS A 83 -4.38 14.33 9.20
CA LYS A 83 -3.98 13.57 10.39
C LYS A 83 -2.89 12.54 10.07
N TYR A 84 -2.97 11.90 8.90
CA TYR A 84 -1.97 10.94 8.44
C TYR A 84 -0.64 11.62 8.08
N ILE A 85 -0.69 12.79 7.42
CA ILE A 85 0.51 13.59 7.16
C ILE A 85 1.20 14.01 8.46
N ALA A 86 0.43 14.49 9.44
CA ALA A 86 0.98 14.86 10.75
C ALA A 86 1.62 13.65 11.46
N TYR A 87 0.99 12.48 11.38
CA TYR A 87 1.54 11.22 11.88
C TYR A 87 2.86 10.84 11.19
N LYS A 88 2.91 10.90 9.86
CA LYS A 88 4.12 10.54 9.09
C LYS A 88 5.26 11.54 9.28
N ASN A 89 4.97 12.83 9.40
CA ASN A 89 6.00 13.82 9.71
C ASN A 89 6.63 13.56 11.07
N ASP A 90 5.83 13.27 12.10
CA ASP A 90 6.37 12.88 13.40
C ASP A 90 7.18 11.56 13.30
N ALA A 91 6.69 10.56 12.55
CA ALA A 91 7.38 9.28 12.35
C ALA A 91 8.75 9.44 11.68
N PHE A 92 8.86 10.36 10.73
CA PHE A 92 10.10 10.69 10.04
C PHE A 92 11.15 11.32 10.98
N GLU A 93 10.70 12.15 11.92
CA GLU A 93 11.58 12.83 12.87
C GLU A 93 12.01 11.97 14.08
N VAL A 94 11.42 10.79 14.26
CA VAL A 94 11.73 9.93 15.41
C VAL A 94 13.21 9.51 15.42
N GLY A 95 13.88 9.78 16.53
CA GLY A 95 15.28 9.39 16.73
C GLY A 95 16.31 10.37 16.15
N MET A 96 15.87 11.44 15.48
CA MET A 96 16.76 12.55 15.12
C MET A 96 17.16 13.35 16.37
N GLU A 97 18.38 13.88 16.39
CA GLU A 97 18.90 14.64 17.54
C GLU A 97 18.00 15.84 17.85
N GLY A 98 17.61 15.99 19.12
CA GLY A 98 16.71 17.06 19.57
C GLY A 98 15.26 16.95 19.12
N LYS A 99 14.86 15.84 18.48
CA LYS A 99 13.49 15.60 17.98
C LYS A 99 12.72 14.58 18.83
N MET A 100 11.59 14.11 18.30
CA MET A 100 10.68 13.20 18.99
C MET A 100 11.34 11.85 19.29
N THR A 101 11.10 11.31 20.49
CA THR A 101 11.50 9.92 20.82
C THR A 101 10.43 8.93 20.37
N LEU A 102 10.82 7.68 20.12
CA LEU A 102 9.86 6.62 19.76
C LEU A 102 8.73 6.48 20.79
N LYS A 103 9.05 6.60 22.08
CA LYS A 103 8.05 6.54 23.16
C LYS A 103 7.06 7.70 23.10
N ALA A 104 7.53 8.91 22.81
CA ALA A 104 6.66 10.09 22.67
C ALA A 104 5.74 9.95 21.43
N PHE A 105 6.29 9.47 20.33
CA PHE A 105 5.57 9.16 19.11
C PHE A 105 4.44 8.15 19.36
N GLN A 106 4.77 6.99 19.93
CA GLN A 106 3.79 5.94 20.25
C GLN A 106 2.73 6.46 21.23
N LYS A 107 3.11 7.24 22.24
CA LYS A 107 2.15 7.84 23.18
C LYS A 107 1.16 8.78 22.48
N LYS A 108 1.60 9.54 21.47
CA LYS A 108 0.76 10.47 20.72
C LYS A 108 -0.20 9.75 19.79
N TRP A 109 0.26 8.71 19.08
CA TRP A 109 -0.43 8.19 17.90
C TRP A 109 -1.04 6.79 18.03
N SER A 110 -0.67 5.99 19.04
CA SER A 110 -1.11 4.60 19.19
C SER A 110 -2.63 4.39 19.33
N LYS A 111 -3.40 5.43 19.63
CA LYS A 111 -4.86 5.38 19.65
C LYS A 111 -5.49 5.42 18.26
N ASP A 112 -4.77 5.96 17.29
CA ASP A 112 -5.27 6.26 15.95
C ASP A 112 -4.58 5.41 14.88
N PHE A 113 -3.31 5.06 15.10
CA PHE A 113 -2.46 4.39 14.14
C PHE A 113 -1.74 3.20 14.78
N ASP A 114 -1.44 2.18 13.97
CA ASP A 114 -0.55 1.12 14.37
C ASP A 114 0.90 1.56 14.19
N CYS A 115 1.48 2.10 15.26
CA CYS A 115 2.83 2.66 15.26
C CYS A 115 3.93 1.63 14.96
N GLN A 116 3.63 0.32 14.97
CA GLN A 116 4.60 -0.70 14.57
C GLN A 116 4.93 -0.60 13.08
N TYR A 117 3.96 -0.20 12.27
CA TYR A 117 4.08 -0.15 10.80
C TYR A 117 4.26 1.29 10.29
N ALA A 118 4.76 2.19 11.15
CA ALA A 118 4.87 3.61 10.87
C ALA A 118 5.93 3.98 9.81
N GLY A 119 6.83 3.06 9.47
CA GLY A 119 8.00 3.36 8.64
C GLY A 119 8.86 4.47 9.27
N ILE A 120 9.33 4.27 10.52
CA ILE A 120 10.14 5.26 11.24
C ILE A 120 11.37 5.67 10.43
N GLY A 121 11.61 6.97 10.31
CA GLY A 121 12.73 7.54 9.54
C GLY A 121 12.53 7.51 8.02
N PHE A 122 11.37 7.09 7.53
CA PHE A 122 11.07 6.99 6.10
C PHE A 122 9.87 7.85 5.69
N GLY A 123 9.84 8.23 4.41
CA GLY A 123 8.76 8.99 3.79
C GLY A 123 7.44 8.22 3.68
N CYS A 124 6.50 8.77 2.90
CA CYS A 124 5.23 8.10 2.65
C CYS A 124 5.36 7.10 1.48
N LEU A 125 4.74 5.92 1.61
CA LEU A 125 4.58 4.89 0.57
C LEU A 125 5.87 4.20 0.08
N VAL A 126 6.94 4.95 -0.17
CA VAL A 126 8.26 4.49 -0.61
C VAL A 126 9.31 4.97 0.40
N PRO A 127 10.21 4.09 0.89
CA PRO A 127 11.10 4.43 1.99
C PRO A 127 12.35 5.22 1.57
N ILE A 128 12.63 5.36 0.28
CA ILE A 128 13.82 6.04 -0.24
C ILE A 128 13.42 7.33 -0.96
N SER A 129 14.36 8.27 -1.07
CA SER A 129 14.12 9.55 -1.78
C SER A 129 14.48 9.49 -3.27
N ASP A 130 15.32 8.53 -3.67
CA ASP A 130 15.76 8.32 -5.06
C ASP A 130 15.14 7.03 -5.59
N TYR A 131 13.93 7.13 -6.12
CA TYR A 131 13.19 6.02 -6.74
C TYR A 131 12.92 6.32 -8.21
N GLY A 132 12.95 5.27 -9.02
CA GLY A 132 12.65 5.32 -10.45
C GLY A 132 11.15 5.41 -10.73
N LEU A 133 10.74 4.96 -11.92
CA LEU A 133 9.32 4.98 -12.29
C LEU A 133 8.50 4.08 -11.35
N ILE A 134 7.47 4.66 -10.74
CA ILE A 134 6.58 3.97 -9.82
C ILE A 134 5.35 3.42 -10.54
N LYS A 135 5.01 2.17 -10.22
CA LYS A 135 3.77 1.48 -10.62
C LYS A 135 3.08 0.79 -9.45
N VAL A 136 1.76 0.86 -9.39
CA VAL A 136 0.97 0.04 -8.46
C VAL A 136 0.69 -1.31 -9.14
N SER A 137 1.60 -2.26 -8.94
CA SER A 137 1.58 -3.57 -9.61
C SER A 137 0.51 -4.53 -9.04
N ARG A 138 0.06 -4.28 -7.81
CA ARG A 138 -1.04 -5.01 -7.17
C ARG A 138 -1.85 -4.08 -6.30
N CYS A 139 -3.18 -4.18 -6.39
CA CYS A 139 -4.12 -3.47 -5.52
C CYS A 139 -5.37 -4.33 -5.35
N ILE A 140 -5.50 -4.95 -4.18
CA ILE A 140 -6.52 -5.94 -3.86
C ILE A 140 -7.36 -5.42 -2.71
N PHE A 141 -8.68 -5.35 -2.91
CA PHE A 141 -9.60 -4.99 -1.85
C PHE A 141 -9.61 -6.09 -0.79
N THR A 142 -9.37 -5.73 0.47
CA THR A 142 -9.39 -6.69 1.58
C THR A 142 -10.70 -6.58 2.35
N LYS A 143 -11.00 -5.40 2.87
CA LYS A 143 -12.19 -5.15 3.69
C LYS A 143 -12.62 -3.69 3.67
N LYS A 144 -13.85 -3.47 4.15
CA LYS A 144 -14.41 -2.15 4.41
C LYS A 144 -14.68 -2.02 5.91
N VAL A 145 -14.31 -0.89 6.51
CA VAL A 145 -14.57 -0.59 7.92
C VAL A 145 -15.26 0.77 7.98
N GLY A 146 -16.57 0.78 8.26
CA GLY A 146 -17.36 2.01 8.15
C GLY A 146 -17.34 2.55 6.71
N LEU A 147 -16.77 3.75 6.51
CA LEU A 147 -16.59 4.36 5.18
C LEU A 147 -15.22 4.07 4.55
N THR A 148 -14.29 3.51 5.31
CA THR A 148 -12.92 3.23 4.89
C THR A 148 -12.84 1.95 4.07
N TYR A 149 -12.14 2.01 2.94
CA TYR A 149 -11.75 0.85 2.16
C TYR A 149 -10.28 0.53 2.44
N VAL A 150 -9.98 -0.76 2.64
CA VAL A 150 -8.63 -1.24 2.89
C VAL A 150 -8.17 -2.05 1.69
N PHE A 151 -6.97 -1.76 1.21
CA PHE A 151 -6.35 -2.42 0.07
C PHE A 151 -4.99 -2.97 0.44
N GLU A 152 -4.75 -4.24 0.10
CA GLU A 152 -3.40 -4.79 0.04
C GLU A 152 -2.78 -4.34 -1.29
N THR A 153 -1.65 -3.66 -1.21
CA THR A 153 -1.00 -3.03 -2.37
C THR A 153 0.46 -3.40 -2.47
N THR A 154 0.94 -3.50 -3.71
CA THR A 154 2.37 -3.54 -4.03
C THR A 154 2.68 -2.34 -4.89
N ILE A 155 3.51 -1.43 -4.37
CA ILE A 155 4.08 -0.30 -5.10
C ILE A 155 5.44 -0.74 -5.61
N THR A 156 5.68 -0.64 -6.90
CA THR A 156 6.88 -1.14 -7.55
C THR A 156 7.68 0.00 -8.14
N ASP A 157 8.93 0.11 -7.75
CA ASP A 157 9.95 0.83 -8.49
C ASP A 157 10.40 -0.07 -9.65
N THR A 158 10.08 0.31 -10.87
CA THR A 158 10.35 -0.53 -12.05
C THR A 158 11.82 -0.60 -12.42
N ASP A 159 12.59 0.41 -12.06
CA ASP A 159 13.99 0.55 -12.45
C ASP A 159 14.86 -0.26 -11.49
N ALA A 160 14.58 -0.12 -10.18
CA ALA A 160 15.22 -0.92 -9.13
C ALA A 160 14.65 -2.35 -9.05
N LYS A 161 13.48 -2.61 -9.66
CA LYS A 161 12.74 -3.88 -9.59
C LYS A 161 12.39 -4.28 -8.14
N ILE A 162 12.06 -3.29 -7.31
CA ILE A 162 11.73 -3.47 -5.89
C ILE A 162 10.22 -3.30 -5.72
N GLY A 163 9.61 -4.19 -4.94
CA GLY A 163 8.20 -4.11 -4.54
C GLY A 163 8.04 -3.77 -3.07
N TYR A 164 7.36 -2.67 -2.79
CA TYR A 164 6.98 -2.22 -1.46
C TYR A 164 5.55 -2.67 -1.15
N LYS A 165 5.40 -3.62 -0.22
CA LYS A 165 4.07 -4.08 0.22
C LYS A 165 3.50 -3.09 1.24
N ARG A 166 2.26 -2.67 1.02
CA ARG A 166 1.55 -1.72 1.88
C ARG A 166 0.09 -2.11 2.02
N ASP A 167 -0.45 -2.02 3.23
CA ASP A 167 -1.91 -1.98 3.39
C ASP A 167 -2.33 -0.53 3.48
N ILE A 168 -3.14 -0.08 2.53
CA ILE A 168 -3.53 1.32 2.41
C ILE A 168 -5.01 1.45 2.72
N LYS A 169 -5.32 2.32 3.68
CA LYS A 169 -6.68 2.72 4.03
C LYS A 169 -7.03 4.00 3.30
N VAL A 170 -8.17 4.00 2.60
CA VAL A 170 -8.68 5.18 1.90
C VAL A 170 -10.11 5.49 2.32
N VAL A 171 -10.42 6.76 2.46
CA VAL A 171 -11.73 7.28 2.87
C VAL A 171 -12.28 8.23 1.80
N PRO A 172 -13.59 8.20 1.49
CA PRO A 172 -14.19 9.16 0.57
C PRO A 172 -14.01 10.61 1.04
N SER A 173 -13.65 11.50 0.11
CA SER A 173 -13.55 12.95 0.36
C SER A 173 -14.09 13.72 -0.85
N GLY A 174 -15.31 14.23 -0.71
CA GLY A 174 -16.04 14.89 -1.81
C GLY A 174 -16.24 13.96 -3.01
N LYS A 175 -15.62 14.29 -4.15
CA LYS A 175 -15.66 13.49 -5.40
C LYS A 175 -14.46 12.55 -5.55
N ALA A 176 -13.56 12.52 -4.59
CA ALA A 176 -12.33 11.73 -4.59
C ALA A 176 -12.21 10.90 -3.29
N TYR A 177 -11.00 10.48 -2.97
CA TYR A 177 -10.65 9.82 -1.71
C TYR A 177 -9.42 10.50 -1.10
N LEU A 178 -9.09 10.12 0.12
CA LEU A 178 -7.81 10.44 0.78
C LEU A 178 -7.24 9.17 1.38
N ILE A 179 -5.91 9.03 1.37
CA ILE A 179 -5.18 8.03 2.12
C ILE A 179 -5.18 8.45 3.59
N GLU A 180 -5.85 7.67 4.44
CA GLU A 180 -5.96 7.98 5.87
C GLU A 180 -5.01 7.17 6.74
N ASP A 181 -4.44 6.08 6.22
CA ASP A 181 -3.43 5.27 6.90
C ASP A 181 -2.70 4.37 5.91
N VAL A 182 -1.45 4.03 6.23
CA VAL A 182 -0.61 3.09 5.49
C VAL A 182 0.15 2.24 6.50
N LEU A 183 0.01 0.91 6.39
CA LEU A 183 0.88 -0.02 7.09
C LEU A 183 2.07 -0.35 6.21
N GLU A 184 3.26 0.01 6.67
CA GLU A 184 4.52 -0.25 5.98
C GLU A 184 5.19 -1.54 6.47
N TYR A 185 5.36 -2.51 5.56
CA TYR A 185 5.94 -3.84 5.85
C TYR A 185 7.42 -3.95 5.47
N ASN A 186 8.16 -2.85 5.57
CA ASN A 186 9.60 -2.78 5.30
C ASN A 186 10.43 -3.65 6.26
#